data_AF-A0A0M3JLR3-F1
#
_entry.id   AF-A0A0M3JLR3-F1
#
_cell.length_a   1.000
_cell.length_b   1.000
_cell.length_c   1.000
_cell.angle_alpha   90.00
_cell.angle_beta   90.00
_cell.angle_gamma   90.00
#
_symmetry.space_group_name_H-M   'P 1'
#
loop_
_entity.id
_entity.type
_entity.pdbx_description
1 polymer ?
#
loop_
_entity_poly.entity_id
_entity_poly.type
_entity_poly.pdbx_seq_one_letter_code
_entity_poly.pdbx_strand_id
1 'polypeptide(L)'
;MFPDVIRKIFIIRSPPFIQMVWSLISPCLAKQTKEKINFLGTDWKAKLSECIAPSVLYEEWGGSRPPDQRYSRICQTGKIPRELRYTLILFRFILRYQLITSFLSVIIWNNY
;
A
#
# COMPACT_ATOMS: atom_id res chain seq x y z
N MET A 1 19.03 -8.50 -1.23
CA MET A 1 17.62 -8.08 -1.07
C MET A 1 17.37 -8.00 0.42
N PHE A 2 17.08 -6.82 0.99
CA PHE A 2 17.08 -6.57 2.45
C PHE A 2 15.97 -7.37 3.19
N PRO A 3 16.28 -8.50 3.86
CA PRO A 3 15.24 -9.41 4.36
C PRO A 3 14.58 -8.95 5.68
N ASP A 4 15.17 -8.00 6.41
CA ASP A 4 14.83 -7.76 7.83
C ASP A 4 14.58 -6.30 8.23
N VAL A 5 14.47 -5.39 7.27
CA VAL A 5 14.22 -3.97 7.60
C VAL A 5 12.79 -3.75 8.11
N ILE A 6 11.84 -4.58 7.67
CA ILE A 6 10.43 -4.43 7.99
C ILE A 6 10.04 -5.46 9.05
N ARG A 7 9.65 -4.98 10.24
CA ARG A 7 9.19 -5.82 11.37
C ARG A 7 7.68 -6.02 11.38
N LYS A 8 6.90 -4.95 11.18
CA LYS A 8 5.43 -4.97 11.14
C LYS A 8 4.94 -3.90 10.17
N ILE A 9 3.93 -4.22 9.37
CA ILE A 9 3.20 -3.28 8.50
C ILE A 9 1.77 -3.20 9.02
N PHE A 10 1.31 -2.00 9.33
CA PHE A 10 -0.05 -1.76 9.78
C PHE A 10 -0.83 -1.00 8.70
N ILE A 11 -1.91 -1.61 8.22
CA ILE A 11 -2.82 -0.98 7.27
C ILE A 11 -4.01 -0.44 8.08
N ILE A 12 -4.08 0.88 8.20
CA ILE A 12 -5.14 1.60 8.94
C ILE A 12 -6.14 2.22 7.99
N ARG A 13 -7.41 2.34 8.41
CA ARG A 13 -8.50 2.95 7.61
C ARG A 13 -8.61 2.33 6.19
N SER A 14 -8.49 1.01 6.10
CA SER A 14 -8.55 0.29 4.84
C SER A 14 -9.98 0.26 4.29
N PRO A 15 -10.28 0.88 3.13
CA PRO A 15 -11.55 0.63 2.46
C PRO A 15 -11.61 -0.82 1.93
N PRO A 16 -12.81 -1.37 1.66
CA PRO A 16 -12.98 -2.74 1.19
C PRO A 16 -12.18 -3.06 -0.09
N PHE A 17 -11.98 -2.06 -0.95
CA PHE A 17 -11.18 -2.18 -2.18
C PHE A 17 -9.73 -2.62 -1.95
N ILE A 18 -9.11 -2.23 -0.82
CA ILE A 18 -7.72 -2.62 -0.54
C ILE A 18 -7.60 -4.14 -0.35
N GLN A 19 -8.63 -4.82 0.15
CA GLN A 19 -8.62 -6.28 0.25
C GLN A 19 -8.59 -6.94 -1.13
N MET A 20 -9.31 -6.38 -2.10
CA MET A 20 -9.29 -6.84 -3.49
C MET A 20 -7.90 -6.66 -4.11
N VAL A 21 -7.28 -5.49 -3.91
CA VAL A 21 -5.91 -5.22 -4.37
C VAL A 21 -4.90 -6.15 -3.69
N TRP A 22 -5.07 -6.41 -2.40
CA TRP A 22 -4.22 -7.33 -1.66
C TRP A 22 -4.28 -8.75 -2.23
N SER A 23 -5.46 -9.24 -2.62
CA SER A 23 -5.60 -10.55 -3.27
C SER A 23 -4.85 -10.65 -4.60
N LEU A 24 -4.75 -9.55 -5.36
CA LEU A 24 -4.00 -9.50 -6.62
C LEU A 24 -2.48 -9.45 -6.39
N ILE A 25 -2.03 -8.77 -5.34
CA ILE A 25 -0.60 -8.56 -5.05
C ILE A 25 -0.01 -9.68 -4.18
N SER A 26 -0.84 -10.32 -3.35
CA SER A 26 -0.47 -11.43 -2.48
C SER A 26 0.36 -12.51 -3.21
N PRO A 27 -0.01 -13.05 -4.38
CA PRO A 27 0.80 -14.08 -5.04
C PRO A 27 2.23 -13.63 -5.39
N CYS A 28 2.49 -12.33 -5.55
CA CYS A 28 3.82 -11.79 -5.84
C CYS A 28 4.67 -11.55 -4.59
N LEU A 29 4.11 -11.63 -3.37
CA LEU A 29 4.83 -11.39 -2.13
C LEU A 29 5.30 -12.69 -1.46
N ALA A 30 6.50 -12.66 -0.89
CA ALA A 30 7.01 -13.73 -0.05
C ALA A 30 6.14 -13.93 1.20
N LYS A 31 5.98 -15.17 1.67
CA LYS A 31 5.16 -15.53 2.85
C LYS A 31 5.53 -14.71 4.09
N GLN A 32 6.84 -14.50 4.31
CA GLN A 32 7.36 -13.69 5.42
C GLN A 32 6.85 -12.24 5.39
N THR A 33 6.63 -11.64 4.22
CA THR A 33 6.08 -10.28 4.11
C THR A 33 4.57 -10.25 4.39
N LYS A 34 3.85 -11.32 4.01
CA LYS A 34 2.40 -11.44 4.26
C LYS A 34 2.09 -11.53 5.75
N GLU A 35 2.86 -12.32 6.48
CA GLU A 35 2.70 -12.50 7.94
C GLU A 35 2.97 -11.22 8.72
N LYS A 36 3.81 -10.32 8.18
CA LYS A 36 4.12 -9.03 8.79
C LYS A 36 3.02 -7.98 8.59
N ILE A 37 2.05 -8.21 7.70
CA ILE A 37 0.99 -7.26 7.35
C ILE A 37 -0.24 -7.51 8.20
N ASN A 38 -0.62 -6.49 8.96
CA ASN A 38 -1.78 -6.50 9.83
C ASN A 38 -2.80 -5.46 9.36
N PHE A 39 -4.00 -5.91 9.04
CA PHE A 39 -5.14 -5.04 8.73
C PHE A 39 -5.81 -4.62 10.05
N LEU A 40 -5.76 -3.32 10.35
CA LEU A 40 -6.34 -2.76 11.56
C LEU A 40 -7.70 -2.15 11.22
N GLY A 41 -8.73 -2.60 11.95
CA GLY A 41 -10.11 -2.13 11.82
C GLY A 41 -10.38 -0.85 12.60
N THR A 42 -11.53 -0.78 13.27
CA THR A 42 -12.03 0.42 13.96
C THR A 42 -11.11 0.87 15.11
N ASP A 43 -10.54 -0.07 15.86
CA ASP A 43 -9.69 0.19 17.04
C ASP A 43 -8.20 0.33 16.69
N TRP A 44 -7.90 0.83 15.50
CA TRP A 44 -6.52 0.92 15.00
C TRP A 44 -5.60 1.78 15.87
N LYS A 45 -6.13 2.84 16.51
CA LYS A 45 -5.34 3.71 17.39
C LYS A 45 -4.84 2.98 18.64
N ALA A 46 -5.71 2.20 19.27
CA ALA A 46 -5.35 1.43 20.47
C ALA A 46 -4.27 0.38 20.14
N LYS A 47 -4.45 -0.35 19.03
CA LYS A 47 -3.48 -1.35 18.57
C LYS A 47 -2.13 -0.75 18.15
N LEU A 48 -2.15 0.46 17.60
CA LEU A 48 -0.93 1.18 17.23
C LEU A 48 -0.16 1.65 18.47
N SER A 49 -0.86 2.16 19.49
CA SER A 49 -0.29 2.59 20.76
C SER A 49 0.29 1.43 21.59
N GLU A 50 -0.30 0.24 21.50
CA GLU A 50 0.24 -1.00 22.10
C GLU A 50 1.60 -1.39 21.48
N CYS A 51 1.78 -1.14 20.17
CA CYS A 51 2.98 -1.54 19.44
C CYS A 51 4.08 -0.46 19.39
N ILE A 52 3.74 0.81 19.59
CA ILE A 52 4.63 1.96 19.39
C ILE A 52 4.55 2.86 20.61
N ALA A 53 5.71 3.23 21.17
CA ALA A 53 5.75 4.13 22.31
C ALA A 53 5.02 5.47 22.03
N PRO A 54 4.19 5.97 22.96
CA PRO A 54 3.34 7.15 22.75
C PRO A 54 4.15 8.44 22.50
N SER A 55 5.42 8.50 22.91
CA SER A 55 6.33 9.62 22.67
C SER A 55 6.81 9.75 21.22
N VAL A 56 6.75 8.67 20.45
CA VAL A 56 7.15 8.63 19.03
C VAL A 56 5.95 8.89 18.12
N LEU A 57 4.76 8.49 18.57
CA LEU A 57 3.53 8.57 17.79
C LEU A 57 2.90 9.96 17.88
N TYR A 58 2.44 10.49 16.74
CA TYR A 58 1.72 11.77 16.69
C TYR A 58 0.34 11.67 17.35
N GLU A 59 -0.13 12.79 17.92
CA GLU A 59 -1.45 12.89 18.55
C GLU A 59 -2.60 12.41 17.66
N GLU A 60 -2.57 12.73 16.37
CA GLU A 60 -3.60 12.30 15.43
C GLU A 60 -3.72 10.78 15.25
N TRP A 61 -2.63 10.05 15.52
CA TRP A 61 -2.56 8.60 15.47
C TRP A 61 -2.73 7.95 16.85
N GLY A 62 -2.97 8.74 17.91
CA GLY A 62 -3.19 8.26 19.28
C GLY A 62 -1.97 8.34 20.20
N GLY A 63 -0.93 9.09 19.82
CA GLY A 63 0.25 9.34 20.66
C GLY A 63 0.22 10.68 21.39
N SER A 64 1.39 11.11 21.87
CA SER A 64 1.60 12.33 22.65
C SER A 64 2.58 13.30 21.99
N ARG A 65 3.04 13.02 20.77
CA ARG A 65 4.03 13.86 20.08
C ARG A 65 3.35 15.09 19.44
N PRO A 66 3.81 16.32 19.75
CA PRO A 66 3.21 17.54 19.21
C PRO A 66 3.41 17.67 17.69
N PRO A 67 2.47 18.33 16.98
CA PRO A 67 2.39 18.37 15.52
C PRO A 67 3.46 19.23 14.80
N ASP A 68 4.41 19.83 15.53
CA ASP A 68 5.29 20.92 15.07
C ASP A 68 6.26 20.57 13.91
N GLN A 69 6.37 19.30 13.50
CA GLN A 69 7.29 18.87 12.43
C GLN A 69 6.65 17.95 11.39
N ARG A 70 5.33 17.90 11.31
CA ARG A 70 4.59 16.91 10.51
C ARG A 70 4.95 16.91 9.02
N TYR A 71 5.23 18.09 8.48
CA TYR A 71 5.47 18.32 7.05
C TYR A 71 6.91 18.04 6.60
N SER A 72 7.86 17.90 7.53
CA SER A 72 9.28 17.68 7.18
C SER A 72 9.65 16.21 6.99
N ARG A 73 8.92 15.28 7.65
CA ARG A 73 9.31 13.87 7.76
C ARG A 73 8.33 12.87 7.15
N ILE A 74 7.11 13.29 6.84
CA ILE A 74 6.09 12.43 6.25
C ILE A 74 5.59 13.10 4.98
N CYS A 75 5.84 12.46 3.84
CA CYS A 75 5.23 12.86 2.58
C CYS A 75 3.74 12.53 2.63
N GLN A 76 2.91 13.51 2.98
CA GLN A 76 1.48 13.40 2.74
C GLN A 76 1.27 13.49 1.22
N THR A 77 0.78 12.40 0.61
CA THR A 77 0.40 12.41 -0.80
C THR A 77 -0.60 13.54 -1.05
N GLY A 78 -0.10 14.64 -1.61
CA GLY A 78 -0.90 15.78 -2.01
C GLY A 78 -1.60 15.54 -3.33
N LYS A 79 -2.37 16.54 -3.80
CA LYS A 79 -2.91 16.52 -5.16
C LYS A 79 -1.74 16.40 -6.13
N ILE A 80 -1.70 15.31 -6.90
CA ILE A 80 -0.69 15.10 -7.93
C ILE A 80 -0.74 16.31 -8.88
N PRO A 81 0.38 17.02 -9.09
CA PRO A 81 0.41 18.16 -10.01
C PRO A 81 -0.02 17.69 -11.41
N ARG A 82 -0.78 18.54 -12.10
CA ARG A 82 -1.49 18.17 -13.36
C ARG A 82 -0.56 17.59 -14.43
N GLU A 83 0.69 18.03 -14.45
CA GLU A 83 1.73 17.57 -15.38
C GLU A 83 2.05 16.07 -15.26
N LEU A 84 2.00 15.50 -14.04
CA LEU A 84 2.29 14.08 -13.80
C LEU A 84 1.07 13.16 -14.06
N ARG A 85 -0.10 13.74 -14.36
CA ARG A 85 -1.33 12.98 -14.60
C ARG A 85 -1.25 12.16 -15.89
N TYR A 86 -0.53 12.66 -16.89
CA TYR A 86 -0.38 12.00 -18.20
C TYR A 86 0.45 10.71 -18.11
N THR A 87 1.50 10.70 -17.28
CA THR A 87 2.35 9.52 -17.07
C THR A 87 1.58 8.36 -16.44
N LEU A 88 0.66 8.63 -15.51
CA LEU A 88 -0.19 7.60 -14.90
C LEU A 88 -1.22 7.03 -15.88
N ILE A 89 -1.75 7.86 -16.79
CA ILE A 89 -2.65 7.40 -17.86
C ILE A 89 -1.88 6.49 -18.82
N LEU A 90 -0.65 6.87 -19.19
CA LEU A 90 0.25 6.06 -20.01
C LEU A 90 0.61 4.74 -19.35
N PHE A 91 0.95 4.74 -18.05
CA PHE A 91 1.23 3.50 -17.32
C PHE A 91 0.00 2.57 -17.29
N ARG A 92 -1.20 3.15 -17.15
CA ARG A 92 -2.47 2.41 -17.21
C ARG A 92 -2.74 1.88 -18.63
N PHE A 93 -2.30 2.58 -19.67
CA PHE A 93 -2.41 2.15 -21.07
C PHE A 93 -1.44 1.02 -21.40
N ILE A 94 -0.18 1.13 -20.95
CA ILE A 94 0.88 0.13 -21.14
C ILE A 94 0.52 -1.17 -20.40
N LEU A 95 0.10 -1.09 -19.14
CA LEU A 95 -0.36 -2.26 -18.38
C LEU A 95 -1.59 -2.92 -19.05
N ARG A 96 -2.49 -2.13 -19.63
CA ARG A 96 -3.65 -2.66 -20.36
C ARG A 96 -3.24 -3.32 -21.68
N TYR A 97 -2.26 -2.77 -22.39
CA TYR A 97 -1.73 -3.34 -23.62
C TYR A 97 -1.03 -4.69 -23.35
N GLN A 98 -0.18 -4.77 -22.32
CA GLN A 98 0.51 -6.00 -21.93
C GLN A 98 -0.49 -7.13 -21.58
N LEU A 99 -1.55 -6.81 -20.83
CA LEU A 99 -2.60 -7.77 -20.47
C LEU A 99 -3.39 -8.26 -21.70
N ILE A 100 -3.71 -7.36 -22.64
CA ILE A 100 -4.41 -7.71 -23.88
C ILE A 100 -3.55 -8.64 -24.75
N THR A 101 -2.25 -8.39 -24.86
CA THR A 101 -1.35 -9.27 -25.63
C THR A 101 -1.23 -10.66 -25.01
N SER A 102 -1.17 -10.75 -23.68
CA SER A 102 -1.14 -12.06 -22.99
C SER A 102 -2.47 -12.82 -23.10
N PHE A 103 -3.61 -12.12 -23.09
CA PHE A 103 -4.92 -12.75 -23.31
C PHE A 103 -5.10 -13.25 -24.74
N LEU A 104 -4.70 -12.45 -25.75
CA LEU A 104 -4.77 -12.84 -27.16
C LEU A 104 -3.85 -14.03 -27.45
N SER A 105 -2.63 -14.07 -26.89
CA SER A 105 -1.73 -15.21 -27.07
C SER A 105 -2.29 -16.51 -26.48
N VAL A 106 -3.01 -16.45 -25.36
CA VAL A 106 -3.66 -17.62 -24.75
C VAL A 106 -4.85 -18.10 -25.59
N ILE A 107 -5.66 -17.18 -26.13
CA ILE A 107 -6.81 -17.53 -26.98
C ILE A 107 -6.35 -18.18 -28.29
N ILE A 108 -5.29 -17.63 -28.91
CA ILE A 108 -4.72 -18.18 -30.16
C ILE A 108 -4.13 -19.57 -29.91
N TRP A 109 -3.46 -19.80 -28.78
CA TRP A 109 -2.88 -21.10 -28.44
C TRP A 109 -3.92 -22.17 -28.09
N ASN A 110 -5.11 -21.78 -27.62
CA ASN A 110 -6.19 -22.71 -27.27
C ASN A 110 -7.13 -23.02 -28.46
N ASN A 111 -6.83 -22.48 -29.65
CA ASN A 111 -7.58 -22.71 -30.91
C ASN A 111 -6.78 -23.51 -31.95
N TYR A 112 -5.60 -24.02 -31.57
CA TYR A 112 -4.77 -24.95 -32.33
C TYR A 112 -4.66 -26.27 -31.56
#